data_AF-A0A5N8YHI7-F1
#
_entry.id   AF-A0A5N8YHI7-F1
#
_cell.length_a   1.000
_cell.length_b   1.000
_cell.length_c   1.000
_cell.angle_alpha   90.00
_cell.angle_beta   90.00
_cell.angle_gamma   90.00
#
_symmetry.space_group_name_H-M   'P 1'
#
loop_
_entity.id
_entity.type
_entity.pdbx_description
1 polymer ?
#
loop_
_entity_poly.entity_id
_entity_poly.type
_entity_poly.pdbx_seq_one_letter_code
_entity_poly.pdbx_strand_id
1 'polypeptide(L)'
;MNYSLVIKNFRFNSISRSYGFMPSRAVVVFWILLLTAFTSLSCAQGSYPIDFFYEMHYQPSYHSQEPPRLSPPESAVPITGKEIPLTVDDISTIVNPLPGERIDEGKFLYNINCAMCHGVSGKGDGTVLGLMINKYGYEPKLSPDLTTVKAFPDGFLYGIISNRDLVLTDPKQNKVMPQFQKLLTPDERWSIVNYIRSADFGN
;
A
#
# COMPACT_ATOMS: atom_id res chain seq x y z
N MET A 1 47.91 -39.06 71.71
CA MET A 1 48.48 -37.71 71.86
C MET A 1 47.38 -36.71 71.61
N ASN A 2 47.07 -35.92 72.64
CA ASN A 2 46.14 -34.80 72.62
C ASN A 2 46.68 -33.68 71.73
N TYR A 3 45.86 -33.14 70.84
CA TYR A 3 45.97 -31.74 70.44
C TYR A 3 44.57 -31.12 70.36
N SER A 4 44.27 -30.36 71.41
CA SER A 4 43.17 -29.41 71.47
C SER A 4 43.51 -28.24 70.55
N LEU A 5 42.61 -27.87 69.64
CA LEU A 5 42.72 -26.62 68.88
C LEU A 5 41.41 -25.85 68.96
N VAL A 6 41.56 -24.72 69.65
CA VAL A 6 40.61 -23.68 70.02
C VAL A 6 39.87 -23.14 68.80
N ILE A 7 38.54 -23.22 68.81
CA ILE A 7 37.69 -22.46 67.88
C ILE A 7 37.74 -20.99 68.33
N LYS A 8 38.56 -20.17 67.67
CA LYS A 8 38.52 -18.71 67.82
C LYS A 8 37.23 -18.21 67.17
N ASN A 9 36.35 -17.64 67.98
CA ASN A 9 35.18 -16.87 67.54
C ASN A 9 35.62 -15.75 66.58
N PHE A 10 35.37 -15.94 65.27
CA PHE A 10 35.45 -14.87 64.30
C PHE A 10 34.24 -13.95 64.50
N ARG A 11 34.45 -12.82 65.17
CA ARG A 11 33.49 -11.72 65.19
C ARG A 11 33.41 -11.14 63.78
N PHE A 12 32.22 -11.14 63.18
CA PHE A 12 31.92 -10.31 62.02
C PHE A 12 32.12 -8.84 62.43
N ASN A 13 33.19 -8.21 61.95
CA ASN A 13 33.29 -6.76 61.98
C ASN A 13 32.17 -6.19 61.11
N SER A 14 31.39 -5.27 61.68
CA SER A 14 30.38 -4.55 60.92
C SER A 14 31.05 -3.80 59.78
N ILE A 15 30.56 -4.00 58.56
CA ILE A 15 30.89 -3.14 57.44
C ILE A 15 30.32 -1.76 57.79
N SER A 16 31.19 -0.83 58.21
CA SER A 16 30.82 0.56 58.36
C SER A 16 30.36 1.06 57.00
N ARG A 17 29.07 1.38 56.90
CA ARG A 17 28.47 2.03 55.74
C ARG A 17 29.15 3.39 55.61
N SER A 18 30.19 3.47 54.78
CA SER A 18 30.77 4.74 54.37
C SER A 18 29.65 5.52 53.70
N TYR A 19 29.18 6.58 54.37
CA TYR A 19 28.20 7.51 53.84
C TYR A 19 28.80 8.20 52.63
N GLY A 20 28.68 7.55 51.46
CA GLY A 20 28.96 8.15 50.18
C GLY A 20 28.06 9.37 50.04
N PHE A 21 28.69 10.49 49.69
CA PHE A 21 28.08 11.78 49.39
C PHE A 21 26.75 11.58 48.64
N MET A 22 25.62 11.73 49.35
CA MET A 22 24.30 11.71 48.71
C MET A 22 24.17 13.04 47.95
N PRO A 23 24.08 13.03 46.61
CA PRO A 23 23.89 14.25 45.87
C PRO A 23 22.59 14.91 46.33
N SER A 24 22.60 16.23 46.51
CA SER A 24 21.42 16.97 46.94
C SER A 24 20.26 16.72 45.96
N ARG A 25 19.01 16.81 46.44
CA ARG A 25 17.81 16.58 45.61
C ARG A 25 17.82 17.45 44.34
N ALA A 26 18.41 18.65 44.42
CA ALA A 26 18.61 19.53 43.28
C ALA A 26 19.53 18.94 42.21
N VAL A 27 20.61 18.25 42.59
CA VAL A 27 21.54 17.60 41.66
C VAL A 27 20.87 16.42 40.96
N VAL A 28 20.10 15.61 41.69
CA VAL A 28 19.35 14.49 41.10
C VAL A 28 18.30 14.98 40.11
N VAL A 29 17.54 16.03 40.48
CA VAL A 29 16.54 16.64 39.58
C VAL A 29 17.21 17.27 38.36
N PHE A 30 18.36 17.92 38.52
CA PHE A 30 19.12 18.48 37.40
C PHE A 30 19.54 17.40 36.39
N TRP A 31 20.06 16.26 36.87
CA TRP A 31 20.44 15.15 35.98
C TRP A 31 19.24 14.48 35.32
N ILE A 32 18.10 14.36 36.02
CA ILE A 32 16.86 13.83 35.42
C ILE A 32 16.38 14.78 34.32
N LEU A 33 16.34 16.09 34.57
CA LEU A 33 15.93 17.08 33.58
C LEU A 33 16.86 17.07 32.36
N LEU A 34 18.17 16.97 32.58
CA LEU A 34 19.18 16.93 31.53
C LEU A 34 19.05 15.65 30.68
N LEU A 35 18.78 14.50 31.31
CA LEU A 35 18.53 13.24 30.62
C LEU A 35 17.24 13.30 29.78
N THR A 36 16.16 13.87 30.33
CA THR A 36 14.89 14.02 29.61
C THR A 36 15.00 14.98 28.42
N ALA A 37 15.76 16.07 28.55
CA ALA A 37 16.06 16.99 27.46
C ALA A 37 16.88 16.31 26.36
N PHE A 38 17.87 15.49 26.71
CA PHE A 38 18.68 14.78 25.73
C PHE A 38 17.86 13.74 24.93
N THR A 39 16.91 13.06 25.59
CA THR A 39 16.02 12.11 24.92
C THR A 39 15.01 12.76 23.99
N SER A 40 14.54 13.99 24.27
CA SER A 40 13.57 14.68 23.41
C SER A 40 14.22 15.28 22.16
N LEU A 41 15.51 15.65 22.20
CA LEU A 41 16.26 16.11 21.03
C LEU A 41 16.66 14.96 20.06
N SER A 42 16.65 13.70 20.52
CA SER A 42 17.03 12.55 19.68
C SER A 42 15.93 12.08 18.73
N CYS A 43 14.74 12.69 18.78
CA CYS A 43 13.63 12.42 17.87
C CYS A 43 13.65 13.36 16.66
N ALA A 44 14.78 13.51 15.97
CA ALA A 44 14.80 14.13 14.64
C ALA A 44 14.37 13.07 13.62
N GLN A 45 13.13 13.17 13.14
CA GLN A 45 12.56 12.26 12.14
C GLN A 45 12.93 12.67 10.71
N GLY A 46 13.52 11.74 9.96
CA GLY A 46 13.82 11.83 8.54
C GLY A 46 14.55 10.57 8.08
N SER A 47 14.44 10.19 6.80
CA SER A 47 15.03 8.94 6.29
C SER A 47 16.56 8.90 6.42
N TYR A 48 17.22 10.06 6.49
CA TYR A 48 18.65 10.20 6.77
C TYR A 48 18.92 11.53 7.52
N PRO A 49 19.08 11.53 8.86
CA PRO A 49 19.35 12.76 9.61
C PRO A 49 20.77 13.30 9.42
N ILE A 50 21.69 12.49 8.88
CA ILE A 50 23.07 12.87 8.57
C ILE A 50 23.47 12.17 7.26
N ASP A 51 23.61 12.94 6.18
CA ASP A 51 24.17 12.47 4.92
C ASP A 51 25.70 12.61 4.97
N PHE A 52 26.39 11.52 5.31
CA PHE A 52 27.84 11.45 5.18
C PHE A 52 28.16 10.95 3.75
N PHE A 53 28.90 11.75 2.98
CA PHE A 53 29.14 11.64 1.52
C PHE A 53 28.01 12.16 0.61
N TYR A 54 27.72 13.47 0.71
CA TYR A 54 26.68 14.15 -0.10
C TYR A 54 27.02 14.33 -1.58
N GLU A 55 28.28 14.16 -1.98
CA GLU A 55 28.82 14.57 -3.28
C GLU A 55 28.08 13.98 -4.48
N MET A 56 27.40 12.83 -4.29
CA MET A 56 26.57 12.21 -5.32
C MET A 56 25.24 11.63 -4.79
N HIS A 57 24.84 11.94 -3.54
CA HIS A 57 23.56 11.47 -3.00
C HIS A 57 22.38 12.18 -3.68
N TYR A 58 22.53 13.47 -3.95
CA TYR A 58 21.58 14.29 -4.70
C TYR A 58 22.24 14.74 -6.01
N GLN A 59 21.62 14.39 -7.12
CA GLN A 59 22.14 14.73 -8.44
C GLN A 59 21.48 16.02 -8.96
N PRO A 60 22.16 16.80 -9.82
CA PRO A 60 21.52 17.89 -10.56
C PRO A 60 20.44 17.41 -11.55
N SER A 61 20.41 16.11 -11.86
CA SER A 61 19.41 15.48 -12.73
C SER A 61 18.20 15.00 -11.93
N TYR A 62 17.00 15.16 -12.49
CA TYR A 62 15.76 14.69 -11.89
C TYR A 62 15.47 13.22 -12.19
N HIS A 63 15.12 12.45 -11.17
CA HIS A 63 14.52 11.13 -11.36
C HIS A 63 13.07 11.23 -11.84
N SER A 64 12.53 10.16 -12.45
CA SER A 64 11.18 10.16 -13.05
C SER A 64 10.04 10.48 -12.07
N GLN A 65 10.25 10.29 -10.77
CA GLN A 65 9.27 10.59 -9.72
C GLN A 65 9.70 11.73 -8.80
N GLU A 66 10.79 12.43 -9.14
CA GLU A 66 11.29 13.56 -8.38
C GLU A 66 10.52 14.84 -8.76
N PRO A 67 10.14 15.70 -7.80
CA PRO A 67 9.59 17.02 -8.11
C PRO A 67 10.64 17.92 -8.79
N PRO A 68 10.27 18.76 -9.78
CA PRO A 68 8.94 18.94 -10.37
C PRO A 68 8.67 17.91 -11.48
N ARG A 69 7.62 17.10 -11.31
CA ARG A 69 7.15 16.19 -12.36
C ARG A 69 6.24 16.93 -13.33
N LEU A 70 6.73 17.19 -14.54
CA LEU A 70 5.93 17.79 -15.60
C LEU A 70 5.05 16.72 -16.27
N SER A 71 3.75 16.98 -16.32
CA SER A 71 2.83 16.16 -17.13
C SER A 71 2.96 16.54 -18.61
N PRO A 72 2.82 15.59 -19.53
CA PRO A 72 2.75 15.91 -20.95
C PRO A 72 1.50 16.75 -21.26
N PRO A 73 1.52 17.57 -22.32
CA PRO A 73 0.30 18.21 -22.84
C PRO A 73 -0.76 17.16 -23.19
N GLU A 74 -2.04 17.46 -22.96
CA GLU A 74 -3.14 16.50 -23.14
C GLU A 74 -3.29 16.01 -24.60
N SER A 75 -2.97 16.88 -25.56
CA SER A 75 -2.99 16.59 -26.99
C SER A 75 -1.74 15.87 -27.51
N ALA A 76 -0.73 15.63 -26.66
CA ALA A 76 0.49 14.94 -27.08
C ALA A 76 0.20 13.46 -27.42
N VAL A 77 0.81 12.99 -28.51
CA VAL A 77 0.75 11.60 -28.98
C VAL A 77 2.18 11.05 -28.99
N PRO A 78 2.48 9.97 -28.24
CA PRO A 78 3.80 9.37 -28.23
C PRO A 78 4.08 8.64 -29.56
N ILE A 79 5.36 8.54 -29.94
CA ILE A 79 5.80 7.85 -31.16
C ILE A 79 5.47 6.35 -31.16
N THR A 80 5.30 5.76 -29.98
CA THR A 80 4.88 4.36 -29.79
C THR A 80 3.40 4.13 -30.12
N GLY A 81 2.65 5.19 -30.41
CA GLY A 81 1.20 5.16 -30.56
C GLY A 81 0.49 5.47 -29.24
N LYS A 82 -0.62 6.22 -29.35
CA LYS A 82 -1.58 6.45 -28.26
C LYS A 82 -2.74 5.48 -28.44
N GLU A 83 -3.22 4.88 -27.35
CA GLU A 83 -4.53 4.23 -27.38
C GLU A 83 -5.60 5.27 -27.75
N ILE A 84 -6.47 4.92 -28.68
CA ILE A 84 -7.59 5.79 -29.08
C ILE A 84 -8.51 5.90 -27.85
N PRO A 85 -8.80 7.12 -27.37
CA PRO A 85 -9.67 7.28 -26.22
C PRO A 85 -11.05 6.70 -26.52
N LEU A 86 -11.51 5.77 -25.68
CA LEU A 86 -12.83 5.15 -25.82
C LEU A 86 -13.93 6.21 -25.62
N THR A 87 -14.94 6.19 -26.49
CA THR A 87 -16.19 6.90 -26.30
C THR A 87 -17.28 5.97 -25.75
N VAL A 88 -18.41 6.54 -25.34
CA VAL A 88 -19.56 5.75 -24.84
C VAL A 88 -20.09 4.80 -25.92
N ASP A 89 -20.11 5.24 -27.17
CA ASP A 89 -20.60 4.44 -28.29
C ASP A 89 -19.64 3.28 -28.62
N ASP A 90 -18.33 3.52 -28.48
CA ASP A 90 -17.30 2.50 -28.73
C ASP A 90 -17.42 1.31 -27.78
N ILE A 91 -17.81 1.54 -26.52
CA ILE A 91 -17.94 0.46 -25.50
C ILE A 91 -18.95 -0.60 -25.94
N SER A 92 -19.99 -0.20 -26.68
CA SER A 92 -21.03 -1.12 -27.14
C SER A 92 -20.63 -1.93 -28.37
N THR A 93 -19.65 -1.44 -29.15
CA THR A 93 -19.23 -2.01 -30.44
C THR A 93 -17.87 -2.67 -30.40
N ILE A 94 -17.06 -2.36 -29.38
CA ILE A 94 -15.71 -2.88 -29.25
C ILE A 94 -15.73 -4.41 -29.09
N VAL A 95 -14.96 -5.06 -29.95
CA VAL A 95 -14.80 -6.50 -29.95
C VAL A 95 -13.46 -6.83 -29.31
N ASN A 96 -13.45 -7.85 -28.46
CA ASN A 96 -12.23 -8.37 -27.86
C ASN A 96 -11.30 -8.91 -28.96
N PRO A 97 -10.09 -8.34 -29.15
CA PRO A 97 -9.15 -8.80 -30.17
C PRO A 97 -8.43 -10.09 -29.80
N LEU A 98 -8.49 -10.52 -28.54
CA LEU A 98 -7.76 -11.67 -27.98
C LEU A 98 -8.72 -12.64 -27.25
N PRO A 99 -9.83 -13.09 -27.85
CA PRO A 99 -10.85 -13.84 -27.12
C PRO A 99 -10.33 -15.16 -26.58
N GLY A 100 -10.40 -15.34 -25.25
CA GLY A 100 -9.98 -16.58 -24.58
C GLY A 100 -8.47 -16.79 -24.48
N GLU A 101 -7.67 -15.80 -24.87
CA GLU A 101 -6.21 -15.87 -24.77
C GLU A 101 -5.70 -15.25 -23.45
N ARG A 102 -4.43 -15.54 -23.09
CA ARG A 102 -3.71 -14.93 -21.96
C ARG A 102 -4.46 -14.99 -20.61
N ILE A 103 -5.26 -16.03 -20.40
CA ILE A 103 -6.08 -16.21 -19.19
C ILE A 103 -5.21 -16.23 -17.92
N ASP A 104 -4.06 -16.90 -17.94
CA ASP A 104 -3.16 -16.99 -16.78
C ASP A 104 -2.59 -15.63 -16.38
N GLU A 105 -2.30 -14.78 -17.36
CA GLU A 105 -1.88 -13.41 -17.13
C GLU A 105 -3.04 -12.56 -16.61
N GLY A 106 -4.23 -12.71 -17.19
CA GLY A 106 -5.46 -12.11 -16.67
C GLY A 106 -5.70 -12.46 -15.21
N LYS A 107 -5.50 -13.73 -14.83
CA LYS A 107 -5.59 -14.21 -13.44
C LYS A 107 -4.57 -13.53 -12.53
N PHE A 108 -3.32 -13.46 -12.97
CA PHE A 108 -2.24 -12.80 -12.23
C PHE A 108 -2.57 -11.32 -11.98
N LEU A 109 -2.93 -10.59 -13.04
CA LEU A 109 -3.29 -9.17 -12.97
C LEU A 109 -4.55 -8.92 -12.14
N TYR A 110 -5.55 -9.79 -12.25
CA TYR A 110 -6.77 -9.74 -11.43
C TYR A 110 -6.46 -9.86 -9.93
N ASN A 111 -5.59 -10.82 -9.56
CA ASN A 111 -5.23 -11.02 -8.16
C ASN A 111 -4.49 -9.81 -7.56
N ILE A 112 -3.75 -9.06 -8.37
CA ILE A 112 -3.03 -7.85 -7.94
C ILE A 112 -3.97 -6.65 -7.84
N ASN A 113 -4.81 -6.45 -8.86
CA ASN A 113 -5.50 -5.18 -9.07
C ASN A 113 -6.99 -5.20 -8.68
N CYS A 114 -7.64 -6.36 -8.70
CA CYS A 114 -9.10 -6.49 -8.62
C CYS A 114 -9.56 -7.26 -7.37
N ALA A 115 -8.83 -8.32 -6.99
CA ALA A 115 -9.21 -9.24 -5.92
C ALA A 115 -9.32 -8.58 -4.54
N MET A 116 -8.66 -7.44 -4.30
CA MET A 116 -8.77 -6.72 -3.03
C MET A 116 -10.20 -6.20 -2.75
N CYS A 117 -10.98 -5.94 -3.80
CA CYS A 117 -12.37 -5.49 -3.71
C CYS A 117 -13.36 -6.57 -4.17
N HIS A 118 -13.08 -7.23 -5.30
CA HIS A 118 -13.96 -8.25 -5.87
C HIS A 118 -13.75 -9.65 -5.26
N GLY A 119 -12.68 -9.83 -4.49
CA GLY A 119 -12.29 -11.11 -3.91
C GLY A 119 -11.62 -12.06 -4.90
N VAL A 120 -10.89 -13.06 -4.39
CA VAL A 120 -10.33 -14.13 -5.24
C VAL A 120 -11.45 -14.99 -5.82
N SER A 121 -12.57 -15.11 -5.08
CA SER A 121 -13.79 -15.80 -5.49
C SER A 121 -14.66 -14.99 -6.47
N GLY A 122 -14.28 -13.75 -6.78
CA GLY A 122 -15.05 -12.86 -7.64
C GLY A 122 -16.41 -12.43 -7.08
N LYS A 123 -16.81 -12.87 -5.87
CA LYS A 123 -18.17 -12.64 -5.31
C LYS A 123 -18.35 -11.27 -4.65
N GLY A 124 -17.37 -10.38 -4.75
CA GLY A 124 -17.40 -9.09 -4.05
C GLY A 124 -17.11 -9.20 -2.55
N ASP A 125 -16.39 -10.25 -2.14
CA ASP A 125 -15.99 -10.53 -0.76
C ASP A 125 -14.57 -10.01 -0.43
N GLY A 126 -14.05 -9.07 -1.23
CA GLY A 126 -12.74 -8.47 -1.01
C GLY A 126 -12.68 -7.63 0.28
N THR A 127 -11.56 -7.74 0.99
CA THR A 127 -11.34 -7.07 2.29
C THR A 127 -11.48 -5.55 2.21
N VAL A 128 -11.02 -4.95 1.11
CA VAL A 128 -11.11 -3.50 0.88
C VAL A 128 -12.56 -3.08 0.68
N LEU A 129 -13.35 -3.83 -0.09
CA LEU A 129 -14.77 -3.53 -0.28
C LEU A 129 -15.53 -3.62 1.04
N GLY A 130 -15.27 -4.65 1.85
CA GLY A 130 -15.84 -4.77 3.18
C GLY A 130 -15.51 -3.57 4.09
N LEU A 131 -14.27 -3.09 4.07
CA LEU A 131 -13.88 -1.88 4.80
C LEU A 131 -14.58 -0.63 4.28
N MET A 132 -14.70 -0.47 2.96
CA MET A 132 -15.38 0.67 2.35
C MET A 132 -16.86 0.74 2.75
N ILE A 133 -17.56 -0.39 2.74
CA ILE A 133 -18.97 -0.46 3.14
C ILE A 133 -19.09 -0.19 4.65
N ASN A 134 -18.38 -0.95 5.48
CA ASN A 134 -18.58 -0.94 6.93
C ASN A 134 -18.08 0.33 7.63
N LYS A 135 -16.98 0.92 7.14
CA LYS A 135 -16.36 2.09 7.77
C LYS A 135 -16.77 3.41 7.13
N TYR A 136 -16.97 3.41 5.81
CA TYR A 136 -17.20 4.63 5.04
C TYR A 136 -18.63 4.74 4.48
N GLY A 137 -19.51 3.76 4.76
CA GLY A 137 -20.90 3.78 4.32
C GLY A 137 -21.05 3.71 2.80
N TYR A 138 -20.08 3.08 2.12
CA TYR A 138 -20.12 2.93 0.67
C TYR A 138 -21.18 1.93 0.23
N GLU A 139 -21.87 2.23 -0.87
CA GLU A 139 -22.81 1.31 -1.52
C GLU A 139 -22.42 1.09 -2.98
N PRO A 140 -22.11 -0.16 -3.40
CA PRO A 140 -21.90 -0.50 -4.80
C PRO A 140 -23.14 -0.20 -5.63
N LYS A 141 -22.96 0.44 -6.80
CA LYS A 141 -24.06 0.69 -7.74
C LYS A 141 -24.32 -0.46 -8.70
N LEU A 142 -23.27 -1.21 -9.01
CA LEU A 142 -23.37 -2.51 -9.66
C LEU A 142 -23.03 -3.58 -8.65
N SER A 143 -23.57 -4.78 -8.85
CA SER A 143 -23.18 -5.93 -8.04
C SER A 143 -21.67 -6.11 -8.15
N PRO A 144 -20.95 -6.18 -7.02
CA PRO A 144 -19.52 -6.47 -7.03
C PRO A 144 -19.23 -7.95 -7.36
N ASP A 145 -20.28 -8.78 -7.39
CA ASP A 145 -20.21 -10.21 -7.71
C ASP A 145 -20.07 -10.44 -9.23
N LEU A 146 -18.84 -10.78 -9.63
CA LEU A 146 -18.41 -11.10 -10.98
C LEU A 146 -18.96 -12.42 -11.50
N THR A 147 -19.53 -13.30 -10.65
CA THR A 147 -20.16 -14.55 -11.11
C THR A 147 -21.46 -14.27 -11.87
N THR A 148 -22.14 -13.16 -11.55
CA THR A 148 -23.37 -12.71 -12.23
C THR A 148 -23.10 -11.96 -13.53
N VAL A 149 -21.82 -11.66 -13.82
CA VAL A 149 -21.39 -10.72 -14.86
C VAL A 149 -21.37 -11.32 -16.27
N LYS A 150 -21.67 -12.63 -16.40
CA LYS A 150 -21.93 -13.28 -17.70
C LYS A 150 -23.00 -12.56 -18.54
N ALA A 151 -23.88 -11.78 -17.91
CA ALA A 151 -24.92 -11.01 -18.61
C ALA A 151 -24.43 -9.73 -19.30
N PHE A 152 -23.31 -9.12 -18.86
CA PHE A 152 -22.78 -7.91 -19.49
C PHE A 152 -21.98 -8.25 -20.75
N PRO A 153 -21.90 -7.37 -21.76
CA PRO A 153 -21.04 -7.57 -22.93
C PRO A 153 -19.55 -7.33 -22.60
N ASP A 154 -18.64 -7.93 -23.37
CA ASP A 154 -17.18 -7.82 -23.16
C ASP A 154 -16.69 -6.37 -23.17
N GLY A 155 -17.20 -5.57 -24.11
CA GLY A 155 -16.88 -4.15 -24.22
C GLY A 155 -17.25 -3.35 -22.97
N PHE A 156 -18.35 -3.70 -22.30
CA PHE A 156 -18.74 -3.07 -21.03
C PHE A 156 -17.73 -3.36 -19.92
N LEU A 157 -17.23 -4.60 -19.82
CA LEU A 157 -16.20 -4.97 -18.84
C LEU A 157 -14.89 -4.26 -19.11
N TYR A 158 -14.47 -4.25 -20.38
CA TYR A 158 -13.29 -3.50 -20.80
C TYR A 158 -13.46 -2.01 -20.49
N GLY A 159 -14.60 -1.42 -20.80
CA GLY A 159 -14.92 -0.01 -20.54
C GLY A 159 -14.86 0.36 -19.06
N ILE A 160 -15.47 -0.45 -18.17
CA ILE A 160 -15.43 -0.23 -16.72
C ILE A 160 -13.99 -0.27 -16.18
N ILE A 161 -13.19 -1.26 -16.59
CA ILE A 161 -11.80 -1.41 -16.15
C ILE A 161 -10.95 -0.25 -16.66
N SER A 162 -11.14 0.12 -17.93
CA SER A 162 -10.38 1.19 -18.61
C SER A 162 -10.70 2.55 -18.02
N ASN A 163 -11.96 2.95 -18.17
CA ASN A 163 -12.47 4.23 -17.74
C ASN A 163 -13.96 4.09 -17.35
N ARG A 164 -14.18 3.71 -16.10
CA ARG A 164 -15.50 3.65 -15.46
C ARG A 164 -16.40 4.86 -15.70
N ASP A 165 -15.86 6.07 -15.94
CA ASP A 165 -16.67 7.28 -16.08
C ASP A 165 -17.43 7.32 -17.42
N LEU A 166 -17.00 6.52 -18.39
CA LEU A 166 -17.72 6.29 -19.65
C LEU A 166 -18.95 5.40 -19.46
N VAL A 167 -18.95 4.57 -18.43
CA VAL A 167 -20.04 3.61 -18.15
C VAL A 167 -20.96 4.11 -17.04
N LEU A 168 -20.38 4.67 -15.98
CA LEU A 168 -21.07 5.26 -14.85
C LEU A 168 -21.04 6.79 -15.02
N THR A 169 -22.01 7.34 -15.74
CA THR A 169 -22.01 8.76 -16.14
C THR A 169 -22.52 9.72 -15.08
N ASP A 170 -23.26 9.23 -14.08
CA ASP A 170 -23.85 10.08 -13.04
C ASP A 170 -22.77 10.65 -12.10
N PRO A 171 -22.61 12.00 -12.06
CA PRO A 171 -21.59 12.65 -11.24
C PRO A 171 -21.91 12.60 -9.74
N LYS A 172 -23.15 12.30 -9.35
CA LYS A 172 -23.54 12.19 -7.93
C LYS A 172 -23.21 10.83 -7.32
N GLN A 173 -22.73 9.89 -8.13
CA GLN A 173 -22.41 8.54 -7.68
C GLN A 173 -21.00 8.48 -7.09
N ASN A 174 -20.89 7.84 -5.92
CA ASN A 174 -19.60 7.48 -5.36
C ASN A 174 -18.98 6.36 -6.20
N LYS A 175 -17.97 6.71 -7.00
CA LYS A 175 -17.24 5.76 -7.86
C LYS A 175 -15.97 5.32 -7.15
N VAL A 176 -16.03 4.18 -6.47
CA VAL A 176 -14.90 3.65 -5.68
C VAL A 176 -13.94 2.83 -6.52
N MET A 177 -14.42 2.18 -7.59
CA MET A 177 -13.53 1.44 -8.49
C MET A 177 -12.56 2.41 -9.19
N PRO A 178 -11.23 2.20 -9.12
CA PRO A 178 -10.25 3.03 -9.82
C PRO A 178 -10.32 2.83 -11.35
N GLN A 179 -9.71 3.75 -12.11
CA GLN A 179 -9.50 3.58 -13.56
C GLN A 179 -8.14 2.94 -13.79
N PHE A 180 -8.06 1.90 -14.60
CA PHE A 180 -6.81 1.18 -14.84
C PHE A 180 -6.14 1.51 -16.17
N GLN A 181 -6.74 2.34 -17.05
CA GLN A 181 -6.15 2.73 -18.34
C GLN A 181 -4.73 3.32 -18.25
N LYS A 182 -4.36 3.95 -17.12
CA LYS A 182 -3.03 4.53 -16.90
C LYS A 182 -2.02 3.57 -16.26
N LEU A 183 -2.50 2.40 -15.80
CA LEU A 183 -1.71 1.40 -15.08
C LEU A 183 -1.52 0.12 -15.91
N LEU A 184 -2.50 -0.22 -16.73
CA LEU A 184 -2.55 -1.45 -17.53
C LEU A 184 -2.68 -1.13 -19.01
N THR A 185 -1.93 -1.85 -19.82
CA THR A 185 -2.02 -1.81 -21.28
C THR A 185 -3.39 -2.33 -21.77
N PRO A 186 -3.79 -2.00 -23.02
CA PRO A 186 -5.02 -2.52 -23.60
C PRO A 186 -5.11 -4.05 -23.57
N ASP A 187 -4.03 -4.74 -23.93
CA ASP A 187 -4.00 -6.20 -24.00
C ASP A 187 -4.07 -6.85 -22.61
N GLU A 188 -3.45 -6.23 -21.59
CA GLU A 188 -3.55 -6.66 -20.20
C GLU A 188 -5.00 -6.52 -19.67
N ARG A 189 -5.68 -5.42 -20.03
CA ARG A 189 -7.10 -5.24 -19.70
C ARG A 189 -7.98 -6.29 -20.38
N TRP A 190 -7.73 -6.62 -21.65
CA TRP A 190 -8.43 -7.72 -22.33
C TRP A 190 -8.14 -9.08 -21.69
N SER A 191 -6.89 -9.32 -21.26
CA SER A 191 -6.51 -10.53 -20.56
C SER A 191 -7.30 -10.70 -19.25
N ILE A 192 -7.52 -9.61 -18.50
CA ILE A 192 -8.39 -9.61 -17.31
C ILE A 192 -9.84 -9.93 -17.70
N VAL A 193 -10.38 -9.34 -18.78
CA VAL A 193 -11.74 -9.67 -19.26
C VAL A 193 -11.83 -11.16 -19.61
N ASN A 194 -10.84 -11.71 -20.31
CA ASN A 194 -10.77 -13.15 -20.63
C ASN A 194 -10.75 -14.01 -19.38
N TYR A 195 -9.99 -13.61 -18.34
CA TYR A 195 -10.00 -14.30 -17.07
C TYR A 195 -11.38 -14.24 -16.40
N ILE A 196 -12.03 -13.07 -16.33
CA ILE A 196 -13.38 -12.95 -15.75
C ILE A 196 -14.40 -13.82 -16.50
N ARG A 197 -14.24 -13.97 -17.83
CA ARG A 197 -15.11 -14.83 -18.65
C ARG A 197 -14.87 -16.31 -18.48
N SER A 198 -13.60 -16.71 -18.39
CA SER A 198 -13.19 -18.11 -18.28
C SER A 198 -13.25 -18.64 -16.86
N ALA A 199 -13.11 -17.77 -15.86
CA ALA A 199 -13.11 -18.15 -14.46
C ALA A 199 -14.48 -18.68 -14.05
N ASP A 200 -14.51 -19.94 -13.65
CA ASP A 200 -15.32 -20.34 -12.51
C ASP A 200 -14.46 -19.98 -11.30
N PHE A 201 -14.83 -18.96 -10.54
CA PHE A 201 -14.00 -18.37 -9.48
C PHE A 201 -13.86 -19.28 -8.22
N GLY A 202 -13.63 -20.57 -8.43
CA GLY A 202 -13.59 -21.60 -7.41
C GLY A 202 -15.01 -22.02 -6.99
N ASN A 203 -15.55 -23.00 -7.72
CA ASN A 203 -16.31 -24.08 -7.09
C ASN A 203 -15.39 -25.29 -6.94
#